data_AF-A0A0F9FEL0-F1
#
_entry.id   AF-A0A0F9FEL0-F1
#
_cell.length_a   1.000
_cell.length_b   1.000
_cell.length_c   1.000
_cell.angle_alpha   90.00
_cell.angle_beta   90.00
_cell.angle_gamma   90.00
#
_symmetry.space_group_name_H-M   'P 1'
#
loop_
_entity.id
_entity.type
_entity.pdbx_description
1 polymer ?
#
loop_
_entity_poly.entity_id
_entity_poly.type
_entity_poly.pdbx_seq_one_letter_code
_entity_poly.pdbx_strand_id
1 'polypeptide(L)'
;KELFLRYAYMLVPMGLLAWIAFSFPLIMVNGSYIVSVLSDPMGTGWDLFGTANFPWTPVLTAWLVPIQLAVLIGGFLVSADYGYKLSRQTYGDGAAARRGFLPLLVFLTGVTVLFGWLYGG
;
A
#
# COMPACT_ATOMS: atom_id res chain seq x y z
N LYS A 1 0.50 -10.36 -27.07
CA LYS A 1 1.24 -9.22 -26.45
C LYS A 1 0.29 -8.14 -25.91
N GLU A 2 -0.64 -7.62 -26.71
CA GLU A 2 -1.56 -6.56 -26.27
C GLU A 2 -2.44 -6.96 -25.07
N LEU A 3 -2.95 -8.20 -25.05
CA LEU A 3 -3.75 -8.71 -23.93
C LEU A 3 -2.98 -8.66 -22.60
N PHE A 4 -1.73 -9.14 -22.60
CA PHE A 4 -0.86 -9.14 -21.43
C PHE A 4 -0.59 -7.73 -20.92
N LEU A 5 -0.32 -6.78 -21.82
CA LEU A 5 -0.11 -5.37 -21.46
C LEU A 5 -1.37 -4.74 -20.83
N ARG A 6 -2.57 -5.05 -21.36
CA ARG A 6 -3.81 -4.56 -20.79
C ARG A 6 -4.04 -5.09 -19.37
N TYR A 7 -3.76 -6.38 -19.13
CA TYR A 7 -3.85 -6.97 -17.79
C TYR A 7 -2.73 -6.51 -16.85
N ALA A 8 -1.59 -6.01 -17.34
CA ALA A 8 -0.58 -5.42 -16.48
C ALA A 8 -1.09 -4.14 -15.79
N TYR A 9 -1.97 -3.36 -16.44
CA TYR A 9 -2.52 -2.13 -15.86
C TYR A 9 -3.38 -2.36 -14.61
N MET A 10 -4.02 -3.52 -14.46
CA MET A 10 -4.75 -3.82 -13.21
C MET A 10 -3.83 -4.06 -12.02
N LEU A 11 -2.53 -4.31 -12.22
CA LEU A 11 -1.57 -4.44 -11.12
C LEU A 11 -1.10 -3.09 -10.57
N VAL A 12 -1.28 -2.01 -11.33
CA VAL A 12 -0.80 -0.67 -10.95
C VAL A 12 -1.44 -0.18 -9.65
N PRO A 13 -2.79 -0.23 -9.46
CA PRO A 13 -3.40 0.21 -8.20
C PRO A 13 -2.92 -0.62 -7.00
N MET A 14 -2.83 -1.94 -7.14
CA MET A 14 -2.33 -2.83 -6.09
C MET A 14 -0.89 -2.50 -5.70
N GLY A 15 0.02 -2.37 -6.68
CA GLY A 15 1.42 -2.05 -6.42
C GLY A 15 1.59 -0.68 -5.73
N LEU A 16 0.85 0.32 -6.20
CA LEU A 16 0.87 1.66 -5.61
C LEU A 16 0.38 1.65 -4.15
N LEU A 17 -0.76 1.01 -3.89
CA LEU A 17 -1.34 0.99 -2.54
C LEU A 17 -0.54 0.11 -1.58
N ALA A 18 0.06 -0.98 -2.05
CA ALA A 18 1.03 -1.75 -1.26
C ALA A 18 2.27 -0.91 -0.90
N TRP A 19 2.78 -0.10 -1.82
CA TRP A 19 3.90 0.82 -1.55
C TRP A 19 3.52 1.92 -0.55
N ILE A 20 2.30 2.46 -0.65
CA ILE A 20 1.76 3.43 0.33
C ILE A 20 1.62 2.76 1.71
N ALA A 21 1.05 1.56 1.77
CA ALA A 21 0.93 0.77 3.00
C ALA A 21 2.30 0.56 3.66
N PHE A 22 3.32 0.21 2.87
CA PHE A 22 4.69 0.04 3.33
C PHE A 22 5.34 1.34 3.86
N SER A 23 4.86 2.50 3.44
CA SER A 23 5.43 3.80 3.82
C SER A 23 4.89 4.37 5.14
N PHE A 24 3.73 3.89 5.64
CA PHE A 24 3.16 4.36 6.92
C PHE A 24 4.09 4.23 8.13
N PRO A 25 4.83 3.12 8.34
CA PRO A 25 5.77 3.01 9.46
C PRO A 25 6.83 4.12 9.48
N LEU A 26 7.27 4.61 8.32
CA LEU A 26 8.25 5.69 8.24
C LEU A 26 7.75 6.95 8.93
N ILE A 27 6.45 7.25 8.80
CA ILE A 27 5.83 8.44 9.39
C ILE A 27 5.33 8.15 10.81
N MET A 28 4.69 7.00 11.04
CA MET A 28 4.04 6.71 12.32
C MET A 28 5.05 6.34 13.42
N VAL A 29 6.11 5.60 13.08
CA VAL A 29 7.16 5.21 14.04
C VAL A 29 8.19 6.31 14.23
N ASN A 30 8.53 7.04 13.18
CA ASN A 30 9.59 8.08 13.23
C ASN A 30 9.05 9.52 13.18
N GLY A 31 7.73 9.72 13.20
CA GLY A 31 7.14 11.05 13.03
C GLY A 31 7.59 12.08 14.07
N SER A 32 7.72 11.66 15.33
CA SER A 32 8.26 12.52 16.39
C SER A 32 9.71 12.94 16.14
N TYR A 33 10.51 12.08 15.49
CA TYR A 33 11.89 12.38 15.14
C TYR A 33 12.01 13.41 14.02
N ILE A 34 11.04 13.44 13.09
CA ILE A 34 10.99 14.46 12.04
C ILE A 34 10.89 15.86 12.68
N VAL A 35 10.11 16.00 13.75
CA VAL A 35 9.93 17.28 14.46
C VAL A 35 11.22 17.74 15.14
N SER A 36 11.95 16.83 15.79
CA SER A 36 13.22 17.18 16.44
C SER A 36 14.29 17.58 15.40
N VAL A 37 14.37 16.86 14.28
CA VAL A 37 15.34 17.15 13.20
C VAL A 37 15.02 18.46 12.48
N LEU A 38 13.75 18.84 12.35
CA LEU A 38 13.39 20.14 11.77
C LEU A 38 13.83 21.32 12.65
N SER A 39 13.85 21.14 13.97
CA SER A 39 14.32 22.15 14.91
C SER A 39 15.84 22.26 15.00
N ASP A 40 16.54 21.12 14.92
CA ASP A 40 18.01 21.06 14.91
C ASP A 40 18.55 20.23 13.71
N PRO A 41 18.48 20.76 12.47
CA PRO A 41 18.83 19.98 11.28
C PRO A 41 20.33 19.67 11.18
N MET A 42 21.19 20.47 11.83
CA MET A 42 22.64 20.26 11.84
C MET A 42 23.15 19.58 13.12
N GLY A 43 22.27 19.29 14.10
CA GLY A 43 22.66 18.72 15.39
C GLY A 43 23.57 19.65 16.22
N THR A 44 23.54 20.94 15.93
CA THR A 44 24.41 21.96 16.52
C THR A 44 23.82 22.58 17.80
N GLY A 45 22.67 22.08 18.25
CA GLY A 45 21.92 22.61 19.39
C GLY A 45 21.04 23.81 19.01
N TRP A 46 20.74 23.99 17.72
CA TRP A 46 19.79 25.01 17.28
C TRP A 46 18.38 24.54 17.63
N ASP A 47 17.55 25.45 18.15
CA ASP A 47 16.17 25.14 18.49
C ASP A 47 15.23 26.10 17.78
N LEU A 48 15.15 25.95 16.45
CA LEU A 48 14.42 26.88 15.58
C LEU A 48 12.93 26.99 15.93
N PHE A 49 12.33 25.92 16.46
CA PHE A 49 10.91 25.87 16.81
C PHE A 49 10.62 25.52 18.28
N GLY A 50 11.64 25.44 19.15
CA GLY A 50 11.44 25.05 20.55
C GLY A 50 11.25 23.54 20.77
N THR A 51 11.53 22.71 19.75
CA THR A 51 11.25 21.26 19.74
C THR A 51 12.47 20.38 19.47
N ALA A 52 13.69 20.93 19.52
CA ALA A 52 14.92 20.14 19.32
C ALA A 52 15.04 18.96 20.31
N ASN A 53 14.54 19.11 21.54
CA ASN A 53 14.55 18.09 22.59
C ASN A 53 13.24 17.28 22.66
N PHE A 54 12.40 17.31 21.62
CA PHE A 54 11.14 16.57 21.64
C PHE A 54 11.39 15.06 21.75
N PRO A 55 10.81 14.37 22.75
CA PRO A 55 11.10 12.97 22.98
C PRO A 55 10.60 12.11 21.82
N TRP A 56 11.39 11.10 21.45
CA TRP A 56 10.97 10.10 20.49
C TRP A 56 9.77 9.34 21.07
N THR A 57 8.63 9.50 20.42
CA THR A 57 7.35 8.91 20.83
C THR A 57 6.67 8.35 19.58
N PRO A 58 6.50 7.01 19.49
CA PRO A 58 5.78 6.42 18.38
C PRO A 58 4.35 6.94 18.32
N VAL A 59 3.91 7.40 17.15
CA VAL A 59 2.60 8.00 16.96
C VAL A 59 1.65 6.94 16.39
N LEU A 60 0.52 6.69 17.08
CA LEU A 60 -0.57 5.84 16.59
C LEU A 60 -0.15 4.41 16.17
N THR A 61 0.90 3.85 16.77
CA THR A 61 1.43 2.51 16.40
C THR A 61 0.40 1.39 16.51
N ALA A 62 -0.56 1.48 17.42
CA ALA A 62 -1.67 0.54 17.53
C ALA A 62 -2.55 0.47 16.27
N TRP A 63 -2.60 1.55 15.48
CA TRP A 63 -3.38 1.65 14.25
C TRP A 63 -2.58 1.35 12.99
N LEU A 64 -1.27 1.14 13.11
CA LEU A 64 -0.39 0.93 11.96
C LEU A 64 -0.84 -0.27 11.11
N VAL A 65 -0.94 -1.46 11.72
CA VAL A 65 -1.34 -2.68 11.02
C VAL A 65 -2.77 -2.58 10.46
N PRO A 66 -3.79 -2.12 11.22
CA PRO A 66 -5.12 -1.89 10.68
C PRO A 66 -5.16 -0.97 9.46
N ILE A 67 -4.41 0.15 9.47
CA ILE A 67 -4.35 1.09 8.35
C ILE A 67 -3.68 0.44 7.14
N GLN A 68 -2.56 -0.25 7.34
CA GLN A 68 -1.86 -0.96 6.28
C GLN A 68 -2.75 -2.00 5.60
N LEU A 69 -3.49 -2.79 6.39
CA LEU A 69 -4.46 -3.76 5.88
C LEU A 69 -5.61 -3.09 5.13
N ALA A 70 -6.17 -2.00 5.65
CA ALA A 70 -7.25 -1.27 4.98
C ALA A 70 -6.81 -0.74 3.60
N VAL A 71 -5.61 -0.18 3.52
CA VAL A 71 -5.03 0.32 2.26
C VAL A 71 -4.75 -0.83 1.29
N LEU A 72 -4.22 -1.95 1.78
CA LEU A 72 -3.94 -3.14 0.98
C LEU A 72 -5.23 -3.78 0.42
N ILE A 73 -6.29 -3.87 1.24
CA ILE A 73 -7.62 -4.33 0.81
C ILE A 73 -8.21 -3.37 -0.22
N GLY A 74 -8.06 -2.05 -0.03
CA GLY A 74 -8.46 -1.06 -1.02
C GLY A 74 -7.78 -1.29 -2.37
N GLY A 75 -6.47 -1.56 -2.37
CA GLY A 75 -5.71 -1.88 -3.58
C GLY A 75 -6.18 -3.15 -4.26
N PHE A 76 -6.45 -4.20 -3.47
CA PHE A 76 -7.01 -5.44 -3.98
C PHE A 76 -8.36 -5.22 -4.67
N LEU A 77 -9.29 -4.53 -4.02
CA LEU A 77 -10.64 -4.30 -4.55
C LEU A 77 -10.63 -3.51 -5.85
N VAL A 78 -9.84 -2.43 -5.91
CA VAL A 78 -9.70 -1.61 -7.12
C VAL A 78 -9.08 -2.43 -8.25
N SER A 79 -7.97 -3.13 -7.99
CA SER A 79 -7.30 -3.97 -8.97
C SER A 79 -8.18 -5.11 -9.49
N ALA A 80 -8.94 -5.76 -8.60
CA ALA A 80 -9.87 -6.82 -8.97
C ALA A 80 -11.02 -6.30 -9.85
N ASP A 81 -11.60 -5.14 -9.52
CA ASP A 81 -12.66 -4.52 -10.32
C ASP A 81 -12.18 -4.16 -11.74
N TYR A 82 -11.00 -3.55 -11.86
CA TYR A 82 -10.39 -3.26 -13.16
C TYR A 82 -10.12 -4.52 -13.97
N GLY A 83 -9.56 -5.56 -13.34
CA GLY A 83 -9.28 -6.84 -13.99
C GLY A 83 -10.55 -7.54 -14.49
N TYR A 84 -11.63 -7.50 -13.70
CA TYR A 84 -12.90 -8.09 -14.09
C TYR A 84 -13.55 -7.35 -15.27
N LYS A 85 -13.57 -6.01 -15.22
CA LYS A 85 -14.09 -5.16 -16.32
C LYS A 85 -13.31 -5.42 -17.61
N LEU A 86 -11.99 -5.49 -17.54
CA LEU A 86 -11.14 -5.77 -18.70
C LEU A 86 -11.37 -7.18 -19.27
N SER A 87 -11.57 -8.17 -18.40
CA SER A 87 -11.84 -9.53 -18.83
C SER A 87 -13.18 -9.67 -19.55
N ARG A 88 -14.22 -8.97 -19.07
CA ARG A 88 -15.52 -8.91 -19.75
C ARG A 88 -15.43 -8.25 -21.12
N GLN A 89 -14.68 -7.16 -21.26
CA GLN A 89 -14.47 -6.50 -22.55
C GLN A 89 -13.72 -7.38 -23.54
N THR A 90 -12.82 -8.25 -23.04
CA THR A 90 -11.99 -9.11 -23.87
C THR A 90 -12.74 -10.34 -24.36
N TYR A 91 -13.51 -11.00 -23.48
CA TYR A 91 -14.01 -12.35 -23.77
C TYR A 91 -15.46 -12.43 -24.24
N GLY A 92 -16.27 -11.37 -24.14
CA GLY A 92 -17.65 -11.31 -24.65
C GLY A 92 -18.65 -12.24 -23.94
N ASP A 93 -18.28 -13.52 -23.77
CA ASP A 93 -18.97 -14.55 -23.01
C ASP A 93 -18.55 -14.51 -21.53
N GLY A 94 -19.55 -14.46 -20.64
CA GLY A 94 -19.35 -14.32 -19.20
C GLY A 94 -18.64 -15.51 -18.55
N ALA A 95 -18.77 -16.71 -19.12
CA ALA A 95 -18.10 -17.91 -18.62
C ALA A 95 -16.60 -17.91 -18.96
N ALA A 96 -16.24 -17.49 -20.18
CA ALA A 96 -14.85 -17.36 -20.61
C ALA A 96 -14.12 -16.23 -19.86
N ALA A 97 -14.80 -15.10 -19.62
CA ALA A 97 -14.25 -13.99 -18.84
C ALA A 97 -13.90 -14.41 -17.40
N ARG A 98 -14.75 -15.19 -16.73
CA ARG A 98 -14.43 -15.68 -15.36
C ARG A 98 -13.20 -16.57 -15.33
N ARG A 99 -13.06 -17.48 -16.31
CA ARG A 99 -11.88 -18.38 -16.40
C ARG A 99 -10.60 -17.60 -16.68
N GLY A 100 -10.66 -16.57 -17.52
CA GLY A 100 -9.51 -15.69 -17.80
C GLY A 100 -9.12 -14.80 -16.61
N PHE A 101 -10.09 -14.39 -15.80
CA PHE A 101 -9.86 -13.56 -14.61
C PHE A 101 -9.39 -14.35 -13.39
N LEU A 102 -9.76 -15.64 -13.28
CA LEU A 102 -9.42 -16.49 -12.14
C LEU A 102 -7.92 -16.49 -11.77
N PRO A 103 -6.95 -16.73 -12.69
CA PRO A 103 -5.54 -16.73 -12.34
C PRO A 103 -5.04 -15.37 -11.81
N LEU A 104 -5.58 -14.27 -12.33
CA LEU A 104 -5.24 -12.92 -11.87
C LEU A 104 -5.79 -12.64 -10.47
N LEU A 105 -7.01 -13.08 -10.18
CA LEU A 105 -7.59 -12.94 -8.85
C LEU A 105 -6.86 -13.80 -7.82
N VAL A 106 -6.45 -15.02 -8.17
CA VAL A 106 -5.60 -15.86 -7.31
C VAL A 106 -4.27 -15.18 -7.02
N PHE A 107 -3.62 -14.62 -8.05
CA PHE A 107 -2.38 -13.88 -7.88
C PHE A 107 -2.54 -12.66 -6.96
N LEU A 108 -3.54 -11.80 -7.21
CA LEU A 108 -3.83 -10.64 -6.35
C LEU A 108 -4.09 -11.05 -4.92
N THR A 109 -4.88 -12.12 -4.71
CA THR A 109 -5.20 -12.63 -3.37
C THR A 109 -3.93 -13.13 -2.67
N GLY A 110 -3.08 -13.87 -3.38
CA GLY A 110 -1.80 -14.33 -2.84
C GLY A 110 -0.89 -13.19 -2.40
N VAL A 111 -0.80 -12.13 -3.21
CA VAL A 111 -0.04 -10.91 -2.86
C VAL A 111 -0.66 -10.24 -1.64
N THR A 112 -1.98 -10.05 -1.59
CA THR A 112 -2.66 -9.44 -0.45
C THR A 112 -2.46 -10.24 0.84
N VAL A 113 -2.55 -11.57 0.81
CA VAL A 113 -2.30 -12.42 1.98
C VAL A 113 -0.85 -12.35 2.43
N LEU A 114 0.10 -12.40 1.49
CA LEU A 114 1.53 -12.29 1.78
C LEU A 114 1.87 -10.96 2.48
N PHE A 115 1.39 -9.84 1.94
CA PHE A 115 1.61 -8.52 2.54
C PHE A 115 0.84 -8.35 3.86
N GLY A 116 -0.37 -8.90 3.96
CA GLY A 116 -1.11 -8.90 5.21
C GLY A 116 -0.37 -9.66 6.32
N TRP A 117 0.21 -10.81 6.00
CA TRP A 117 1.10 -11.55 6.90
C TRP A 117 2.36 -10.76 7.24
N LEU A 118 3.03 -10.16 6.23
CA LEU A 118 4.23 -9.34 6.44
C LEU A 118 3.99 -8.17 7.41
N TYR A 119 2.81 -7.55 7.38
CA TYR A 119 2.45 -6.44 8.27
C TYR A 119 1.96 -6.92 9.64
N GLY A 120 1.24 -8.04 9.70
CA GLY A 120 0.64 -8.55 10.93
C GLY A 120 1.57 -9.39 11.81
N GLY A 121 2.56 -10.06 11.21
CA GLY A 121 3.39 -11.09 11.87
C GLY A 121 2.78 -12.48 11.81
#